data_AF-A0A537RAU2-F1
#
_entry.id   AF-A0A537RAU2-F1
#
_cell.length_a   1.000
_cell.length_b   1.000
_cell.length_c   1.000
_cell.angle_alpha   90.00
_cell.angle_beta   90.00
_cell.angle_gamma   90.00
#
_symmetry.space_group_name_H-M   'P 1'
#
loop_
_entity.id
_entity.type
_entity.pdbx_description
1 polymer ?
#
loop_
_entity_poly.entity_id
_entity_poly.type
_entity_poly.pdbx_seq_one_letter_code
_entity_poly.pdbx_strand_id
1 'polypeptide(L)'
;MLFSDKAPLAGEGWGGGQLTDRVLYRDGLIIVIDKPAGIAVHPGPGGGPNLESRFDELRFGLPHPPALAHRLDRDTSGCLVLGRHPKALRRLGALFASGTVEKVYWAVVEDRPPEFAGRIETGLRKLNRGSGWRMIIDPDGQRATTDYRVCGAADGRAWLELPITLPLYPARPPLEITAPVPSHMAASLSRLGCEEATPA
;
A
#
# COMPACT_ATOMS: atom_id res chain seq x y z
N MET A 1 -0.43 6.05 -3.91
CA MET A 1 -1.20 6.32 -2.67
C MET A 1 -1.57 5.00 -2.01
N LEU A 2 -1.49 4.90 -0.68
CA LEU A 2 -1.86 3.70 0.08
C LEU A 2 -2.79 4.08 1.22
N PHE A 3 -3.84 3.32 1.45
CA PHE A 3 -4.93 3.72 2.33
C PHE A 3 -5.04 2.75 3.49
N SER A 4 -5.04 3.26 4.73
CA SER A 4 -5.16 2.44 5.94
C SER A 4 -6.24 3.01 6.86
N ASP A 5 -7.33 2.24 6.98
CA ASP A 5 -8.38 2.36 8.00
C ASP A 5 -8.75 0.93 8.44
N LYS A 6 -9.44 0.76 9.58
CA LYS A 6 -10.13 -0.50 9.87
C LYS A 6 -11.27 -0.65 8.86
N ALA A 7 -10.96 -1.20 7.69
CA ALA A 7 -11.99 -1.64 6.77
C ALA A 7 -12.97 -2.54 7.54
N PRO A 8 -14.30 -2.36 7.38
CA PRO A 8 -15.23 -3.38 7.84
C PRO A 8 -14.76 -4.69 7.22
N LEU A 9 -14.65 -5.75 8.03
CA LEU A 9 -14.32 -7.08 7.54
C LEU A 9 -15.29 -7.36 6.40
N ALA A 10 -14.80 -7.32 5.16
CA ALA A 10 -15.55 -7.77 4.02
C ALA A 10 -15.73 -9.27 4.22
N GLY A 11 -16.81 -9.64 4.91
CA GLY A 11 -17.42 -10.94 4.81
C GLY A 11 -18.04 -11.02 3.43
N GLU A 12 -17.20 -11.15 2.41
CA GLU A 12 -17.51 -11.62 1.07
C GLU A 12 -16.22 -11.54 0.26
N GLY A 13 -15.84 -12.67 -0.34
CA GLY A 13 -14.67 -12.76 -1.19
C GLY A 13 -14.71 -11.69 -2.27
N TRP A 14 -13.54 -11.22 -2.69
CA TRP A 14 -13.38 -10.28 -3.78
C TRP A 14 -14.30 -10.61 -4.96
N GLY A 15 -15.31 -9.76 -5.17
CA GLY A 15 -16.36 -9.93 -6.17
C GLY A 15 -15.96 -9.44 -7.56
N GLY A 16 -15.96 -10.35 -8.52
CA GLY A 16 -16.42 -10.12 -9.90
C GLY A 16 -15.54 -9.42 -10.94
N GLY A 17 -14.54 -8.60 -10.58
CA GLY A 17 -13.75 -7.82 -11.57
C GLY A 17 -12.63 -8.59 -12.27
N GLN A 18 -11.98 -8.03 -13.29
CA GLN A 18 -10.68 -8.50 -13.75
C GLN A 18 -9.56 -7.69 -13.07
N LEU A 19 -8.41 -8.32 -12.79
CA LEU A 19 -7.28 -7.63 -12.19
C LEU A 19 -6.66 -6.61 -13.16
N THR A 20 -6.87 -6.82 -14.47
CA THR A 20 -6.48 -5.90 -15.55
C THR A 20 -7.17 -4.53 -15.45
N ASP A 21 -8.40 -4.48 -14.96
CA ASP A 21 -9.17 -3.23 -14.83
C ASP A 21 -8.61 -2.33 -13.72
N ARG A 22 -7.75 -2.89 -12.86
CA ARG A 22 -7.09 -2.19 -11.76
C ARG A 22 -5.66 -1.76 -12.09
N VAL A 23 -5.22 -1.91 -13.34
CA VAL A 23 -3.88 -1.48 -13.75
C VAL A 23 -3.84 0.04 -13.83
N LEU A 24 -3.05 0.64 -12.95
CA LEU A 24 -2.77 2.08 -12.92
C LEU A 24 -1.67 2.47 -13.91
N TYR A 25 -0.69 1.58 -14.07
CA TYR A 25 0.44 1.81 -14.97
C TYR A 25 1.06 0.48 -15.42
N ARG A 26 1.57 0.45 -16.66
CA ARG A 26 2.30 -0.69 -17.20
C ARG A 26 3.31 -0.23 -18.24
N ASP A 27 4.54 -0.70 -18.11
CA ASP A 27 5.56 -0.60 -19.15
C ASP A 27 6.30 -1.93 -19.34
N GLY A 28 7.47 -1.91 -19.98
CA GLY A 28 8.27 -3.12 -20.21
C GLY A 28 8.85 -3.75 -18.94
N LEU A 29 9.04 -2.98 -17.86
CA LEU A 29 9.66 -3.45 -16.62
C LEU A 29 8.63 -3.76 -15.53
N ILE A 30 7.61 -2.93 -15.39
CA ILE A 30 6.72 -2.95 -14.22
C ILE A 30 5.24 -2.93 -14.59
N ILE A 31 4.42 -3.38 -13.65
CA ILE A 31 2.99 -3.14 -13.59
C ILE A 31 2.69 -2.55 -12.22
N VAL A 32 1.87 -1.51 -12.15
CA VAL A 32 1.34 -0.97 -10.91
C VAL A 32 -0.16 -1.15 -10.93
N ILE A 33 -0.70 -1.76 -9.88
CA ILE A 33 -2.14 -1.99 -9.74
C ILE A 33 -2.71 -1.24 -8.53
N ASP A 34 -3.98 -0.88 -8.59
CA ASP A 34 -4.77 -0.49 -7.43
C ASP A 34 -5.22 -1.74 -6.66
N LYS A 35 -4.46 -2.09 -5.62
CA LYS A 35 -4.83 -3.18 -4.72
C LYS A 35 -6.03 -2.74 -3.88
N PRO A 36 -7.14 -3.50 -3.86
CA PRO A 36 -8.24 -3.25 -2.94
C PRO A 36 -7.88 -3.64 -1.50
N ALA A 37 -8.59 -3.06 -0.53
CA ALA A 37 -8.51 -3.44 0.87
C ALA A 37 -9.23 -4.79 1.09
N GLY A 38 -8.89 -5.51 2.16
CA GLY A 38 -9.53 -6.76 2.56
C GLY A 38 -8.97 -8.03 1.89
N ILE A 39 -8.01 -7.91 0.96
CA ILE A 39 -7.35 -9.07 0.31
C ILE A 39 -5.84 -9.07 0.53
N ALA A 40 -5.28 -10.22 0.87
CA ALA A 40 -3.83 -10.38 1.05
C ALA A 40 -3.12 -10.36 -0.31
N VAL A 41 -1.88 -9.88 -0.36
CA VAL A 41 -1.09 -9.90 -1.61
C VAL A 41 -0.56 -11.31 -1.95
N HIS A 42 -0.13 -12.06 -0.94
CA HIS A 42 0.47 -13.40 -1.03
C HIS A 42 -0.21 -14.31 -0.01
N PRO A 43 -0.28 -15.64 -0.22
CA PRO A 43 -0.84 -16.57 0.75
C PRO A 43 -0.13 -16.48 2.12
N GLY A 44 -0.90 -16.42 3.20
CA GLY A 44 -0.36 -16.51 4.56
C GLY A 44 -0.01 -17.96 4.93
N PRO A 45 0.52 -18.22 6.15
CA PRO A 45 0.81 -19.58 6.62
C PRO A 45 -0.40 -20.52 6.61
N GLY A 46 -1.61 -19.98 6.80
CA GLY A 46 -2.87 -20.73 6.70
C GLY A 46 -3.49 -20.75 5.29
N GLY A 47 -2.76 -20.28 4.27
CA GLY A 47 -3.27 -20.09 2.91
C GLY A 47 -4.31 -18.97 2.81
N GLY A 48 -5.31 -19.17 1.96
CA GLY A 48 -6.46 -18.28 1.78
C GLY A 48 -6.43 -17.40 0.53
N PRO A 49 -7.53 -16.69 0.25
CA PRO A 49 -7.63 -15.80 -0.90
C PRO A 49 -6.54 -14.73 -0.92
N ASN A 50 -5.89 -14.55 -2.07
CA ASN A 50 -4.82 -13.58 -2.26
C ASN A 50 -4.80 -13.06 -3.71
N LEU A 51 -4.11 -11.94 -3.95
CA LEU A 51 -4.01 -11.35 -5.28
C LEU A 51 -3.05 -12.10 -6.21
N GLU A 52 -1.99 -12.70 -5.67
CA GLU A 52 -0.98 -13.39 -6.46
C GLU A 52 -1.54 -14.57 -7.25
N SER A 53 -2.56 -15.26 -6.72
CA SER A 53 -3.28 -16.32 -7.45
C SER A 53 -3.98 -15.84 -8.72
N ARG A 54 -3.99 -14.52 -8.98
CA ARG A 54 -4.60 -13.88 -10.17
C ARG A 54 -3.60 -13.13 -11.03
N PHE A 55 -2.30 -13.21 -10.73
CA PHE A 55 -1.27 -12.53 -11.53
C PHE A 55 -1.12 -13.08 -12.94
N ASP A 56 -1.65 -14.27 -13.24
CA ASP A 56 -1.77 -14.78 -14.60
C ASP A 56 -2.57 -13.84 -15.53
N GLU A 57 -3.56 -13.11 -15.00
CA GLU A 57 -4.32 -12.09 -15.74
C GLU A 57 -3.43 -10.92 -16.19
N LEU A 58 -2.28 -10.71 -15.53
CA LEU A 58 -1.37 -9.59 -15.75
C LEU A 58 -0.13 -9.95 -16.59
N ARG A 59 -0.14 -11.11 -17.28
CA ARG A 59 0.98 -11.54 -18.14
C ARG A 59 1.27 -10.56 -19.28
N PHE A 60 0.22 -10.06 -19.91
CA PHE A 60 0.30 -9.18 -21.08
C PHE A 60 1.29 -9.69 -22.15
N GLY A 61 1.12 -10.97 -22.53
CA GLY A 61 1.95 -11.63 -23.54
C GLY A 61 3.29 -12.19 -23.05
N LEU A 62 3.64 -12.06 -21.77
CA LEU A 62 4.85 -12.65 -21.21
C LEU A 62 4.67 -14.13 -20.81
N PRO A 63 5.74 -14.94 -20.90
CA PRO A 63 5.70 -16.38 -20.60
C PRO A 63 5.49 -16.69 -19.11
N HIS A 64 5.70 -15.71 -18.23
CA HIS A 64 5.47 -15.83 -16.79
C HIS A 64 4.65 -14.63 -16.29
N PRO A 65 3.83 -14.83 -15.24
CA PRO A 65 3.15 -13.72 -14.59
C PRO A 65 4.18 -12.77 -13.95
N PRO A 66 3.81 -11.49 -13.73
CA PRO A 66 4.62 -10.60 -12.91
C PRO A 66 4.70 -11.12 -11.46
N ALA A 67 5.66 -10.63 -10.67
CA ALA A 67 5.78 -10.97 -9.26
C ALA A 67 5.88 -9.74 -8.35
N LEU A 68 5.67 -9.94 -7.05
CA LEU A 68 5.70 -8.89 -6.04
C LEU A 68 7.10 -8.30 -5.88
N ALA A 69 7.23 -6.97 -6.01
CA ALA A 69 8.44 -6.26 -5.61
C ALA A 69 8.41 -5.81 -4.14
N HIS A 70 7.20 -5.63 -3.61
CA HIS A 70 6.92 -5.37 -2.20
C HIS A 70 5.53 -5.90 -1.87
N ARG A 71 5.16 -5.86 -0.60
CA ARG A 71 3.82 -6.21 -0.12
C ARG A 71 3.10 -5.00 0.46
N LEU A 72 1.77 -5.11 0.46
CA LEU A 72 0.86 -4.30 1.24
C LEU A 72 0.11 -5.25 2.18
N ASP A 73 -0.28 -4.75 3.35
CA ASP A 73 -1.08 -5.55 4.27
C ASP A 73 -2.49 -5.77 3.71
N ARG A 74 -3.19 -6.78 4.25
CA ARG A 74 -4.50 -7.21 3.75
C ARG A 74 -5.47 -6.03 3.66
N ASP A 75 -5.54 -5.25 4.72
CA ASP A 75 -6.54 -4.18 4.86
C ASP A 75 -6.03 -2.84 4.30
N THR A 76 -4.77 -2.77 3.86
CA THR A 76 -4.24 -1.62 3.13
C THR A 76 -4.68 -1.67 1.67
N SER A 77 -5.17 -0.58 1.09
CA SER A 77 -5.42 -0.46 -0.36
C SER A 77 -4.41 0.46 -1.04
N GLY A 78 -4.39 0.48 -2.38
CA GLY A 78 -3.63 1.42 -3.19
C GLY A 78 -2.51 0.80 -4.04
N CYS A 79 -1.50 1.60 -4.41
CA CYS A 79 -0.52 1.19 -5.42
C CYS A 79 0.35 -0.01 -4.97
N LEU A 80 0.20 -1.14 -5.67
CA LEU A 80 1.07 -2.30 -5.56
C LEU A 80 1.95 -2.43 -6.81
N VAL A 81 3.27 -2.38 -6.62
CA VAL A 81 4.24 -2.47 -7.72
C VAL A 81 4.68 -3.92 -7.94
N LEU A 82 4.54 -4.38 -9.17
CA LEU A 82 4.91 -5.71 -9.63
C LEU A 82 6.05 -5.63 -10.66
N GLY A 83 7.02 -6.52 -10.54
CA GLY A 83 8.07 -6.68 -11.54
C GLY A 83 7.65 -7.68 -12.62
N ARG A 84 7.72 -7.30 -13.88
CA ARG A 84 7.27 -8.15 -15.02
C ARG A 84 8.20 -9.31 -15.33
N HIS A 85 9.46 -9.26 -14.89
CA HIS A 85 10.47 -10.28 -15.16
C HIS A 85 11.61 -10.22 -14.12
N PRO A 86 12.47 -11.25 -14.01
CA PRO A 86 13.50 -11.34 -12.96
C PRO A 86 14.45 -10.14 -12.90
N LYS A 87 14.86 -9.59 -14.05
CA LYS A 87 15.70 -8.38 -14.10
C LYS A 87 15.01 -7.14 -13.51
N ALA A 88 13.70 -6.97 -13.73
CA ALA A 88 12.93 -5.87 -13.16
C ALA A 88 12.78 -6.06 -11.64
N LEU A 89 12.50 -7.28 -11.19
CA LEU A 89 12.41 -7.61 -9.76
C LEU A 89 13.71 -7.32 -9.00
N ARG A 90 14.87 -7.70 -9.55
CA ARG A 90 16.17 -7.38 -8.93
C ARG A 90 16.37 -5.87 -8.78
N ARG A 91 16.00 -5.10 -9.82
CA ARG A 91 16.10 -3.64 -9.80
C ARG A 91 15.16 -3.02 -8.77
N LEU A 92 13.89 -3.44 -8.76
CA LEU A 92 12.91 -2.97 -7.78
C LEU A 92 13.32 -3.34 -6.36
N GLY A 93 13.80 -4.57 -6.14
CA GLY A 93 14.32 -5.02 -4.85
C GLY A 93 15.47 -4.15 -4.35
N ALA A 94 16.41 -3.77 -5.22
CA ALA A 94 17.48 -2.84 -4.86
C ALA A 94 16.96 -1.45 -4.50
N LEU A 95 15.97 -0.92 -5.24
CA LEU A 95 15.36 0.39 -4.95
C LEU A 95 14.60 0.39 -3.62
N PHE A 96 13.84 -0.67 -3.33
CA PHE A 96 13.15 -0.80 -2.05
C PHE A 96 14.12 -1.00 -0.88
N ALA A 97 15.17 -1.78 -1.07
CA ALA A 97 16.17 -2.04 -0.03
C ALA A 97 17.02 -0.81 0.31
N SER A 98 17.27 0.05 -0.68
CA SER A 98 18.03 1.30 -0.50
C SER A 98 17.20 2.47 0.04
N GLY A 99 15.88 2.32 0.17
CA GLY A 99 15.00 3.38 0.65
C GLY A 99 14.81 4.53 -0.34
N THR A 100 15.24 4.39 -1.59
CA THR A 100 15.10 5.44 -2.62
C THR A 100 13.69 5.53 -3.20
N VAL A 101 12.85 4.51 -2.95
CA VAL A 101 11.43 4.58 -3.28
C VAL A 101 10.71 5.37 -2.19
N GLU A 102 10.12 6.49 -2.56
CA GLU A 102 9.29 7.25 -1.64
C GLU A 102 7.91 6.60 -1.59
N LYS A 103 7.46 6.31 -0.38
CA LYS A 103 6.20 5.62 -0.13
C LYS A 103 5.39 6.32 0.92
N VAL A 104 4.11 6.06 0.79
CA VAL A 104 3.17 7.10 1.04
C VAL A 104 1.86 6.47 1.43
N TYR A 105 1.29 7.04 2.47
CA TYR A 105 0.11 6.50 3.07
C TYR A 105 -0.84 7.63 3.41
N TRP A 106 -2.08 7.46 2.97
CA TRP A 106 -3.23 8.16 3.48
C TRP A 106 -3.81 7.34 4.63
N ALA A 107 -3.84 7.94 5.81
CA ALA A 107 -4.40 7.32 7.00
C ALA A 107 -5.46 8.24 7.60
N VAL A 108 -6.58 7.66 8.03
CA VAL A 108 -7.55 8.33 8.89
C VAL A 108 -7.36 7.77 10.29
N VAL A 109 -7.03 8.64 11.24
CA VAL A 109 -6.75 8.26 12.63
C VAL A 109 -7.80 8.86 13.57
N GLU A 110 -8.02 8.16 14.68
CA GLU A 110 -8.73 8.72 15.83
C GLU A 110 -7.81 9.70 16.55
N ASP A 111 -8.39 10.82 16.96
CA ASP A 111 -7.74 11.98 17.53
C ASP A 111 -6.70 12.63 16.61
N ARG A 112 -6.64 13.97 16.67
CA ARG A 112 -5.62 14.71 15.94
C ARG A 112 -4.31 14.65 16.74
N PRO A 113 -3.18 14.26 16.13
CA PRO A 113 -1.87 14.50 16.74
C PRO A 113 -1.73 15.97 17.16
N PRO A 114 -1.09 16.27 18.30
CA PRO A 114 -1.01 17.63 18.81
C PRO A 114 -0.32 18.55 17.79
N GLU A 115 0.73 18.05 17.15
CA GLU A 115 1.51 18.75 16.11
C GLU A 115 0.96 18.47 14.71
N PHE A 116 1.10 19.45 13.81
CA PHE A 116 0.68 19.34 12.41
C PHE A 116 1.62 18.49 11.57
N ALA A 117 2.86 18.30 12.00
CA ALA A 117 3.81 17.37 11.40
C ALA A 117 4.75 16.89 12.50
N GLY A 118 5.27 15.68 12.36
CA GLY A 118 6.20 15.15 13.33
C GLY A 118 6.78 13.81 12.91
N ARG A 119 7.61 13.26 13.78
CA ARG A 119 8.30 11.99 13.57
C ARG A 119 8.00 11.05 14.72
N ILE A 120 7.55 9.84 14.39
CA ILE A 120 7.38 8.75 15.32
C ILE A 120 8.59 7.84 15.19
N GLU A 121 9.40 7.74 16.25
CA GLU A 121 10.56 6.86 16.31
C GLU A 121 10.35 5.84 17.42
N THR A 122 10.35 4.56 17.06
CA THR A 122 10.18 3.48 18.05
C THR A 122 10.80 2.18 17.56
N GLY A 123 11.05 1.26 18.49
CA GLY A 123 11.44 -0.10 18.14
C GLY A 123 10.21 -0.98 17.93
N LEU A 124 10.25 -1.84 16.93
CA LEU A 124 9.18 -2.80 16.63
C LEU A 124 9.72 -4.22 16.71
N ARG A 125 9.00 -5.11 17.40
CA ARG A 125 9.32 -6.54 17.48
C ARG A 125 8.15 -7.38 16.99
N LYS A 126 8.47 -8.41 16.21
CA LYS A 126 7.50 -9.43 15.82
C LYS A 126 7.26 -10.37 17.00
N LEU A 127 6.04 -10.41 17.51
CA LEU A 127 5.60 -11.36 18.53
C LEU A 127 4.82 -12.50 17.89
N ASN A 128 5.37 -13.71 17.94
CA ASN A 128 4.67 -14.92 17.51
C ASN A 128 3.69 -15.37 18.61
N ARG A 129 2.46 -15.73 18.23
CA ARG A 129 1.45 -16.39 19.07
C ARG A 129 0.99 -17.63 18.32
N GLY A 130 0.60 -18.72 18.99
CA GLY A 130 0.36 -20.02 18.36
C GLY A 130 -0.36 -20.02 16.99
N SER A 131 -1.38 -19.17 16.81
CA SER A 131 -2.16 -19.04 15.56
C SER A 131 -1.76 -17.87 14.64
N GLY A 132 -0.69 -17.13 14.90
CA GLY A 132 -0.29 -15.98 14.09
C GLY A 132 0.85 -15.14 14.66
N TRP A 133 1.03 -13.94 14.14
CA TRP A 133 2.00 -12.99 14.68
C TRP A 133 1.44 -11.58 14.63
N ARG A 134 1.93 -10.71 15.51
CA ARG A 134 1.66 -9.27 15.45
C ARG A 134 2.95 -8.50 15.69
N MET A 135 3.03 -7.29 15.14
CA MET A 135 4.05 -6.33 15.56
C MET A 135 3.63 -5.72 16.90
N ILE A 136 4.59 -5.59 17.81
CA ILE A 136 4.43 -4.85 19.06
C ILE A 136 5.48 -3.75 19.13
N ILE A 137 5.17 -2.68 19.86
CA ILE A 137 6.16 -1.69 20.26
C ILE A 137 7.09 -2.34 21.27
N ASP A 138 8.38 -2.28 21.00
CA ASP A 138 9.44 -2.85 21.83
C ASP A 138 10.70 -1.99 21.64
N PRO A 139 11.16 -1.24 22.66
CA PRO A 139 12.34 -0.37 22.55
C PRO A 139 13.60 -1.09 22.07
N ASP A 140 13.72 -2.39 22.37
CA ASP A 140 14.83 -3.26 21.94
C ASP A 140 14.52 -4.00 20.63
N GLY A 141 13.46 -3.59 19.92
CA GLY A 141 13.06 -4.09 18.62
C GLY A 141 13.85 -3.47 17.46
N GLN A 142 13.47 -3.84 16.24
CA GLN A 142 13.99 -3.20 15.04
C GLN A 142 13.55 -1.73 15.00
N ARG A 143 14.50 -0.80 14.90
CA ARG A 143 14.17 0.63 14.80
C ARG A 143 13.30 0.91 13.58
N ALA A 144 12.23 1.64 13.81
CA ALA A 144 11.31 2.13 12.81
C ALA A 144 11.06 3.62 13.03
N THR A 145 11.09 4.36 11.92
CA THR A 145 10.85 5.80 11.88
C THR A 145 9.71 6.04 10.90
N THR A 146 8.71 6.82 11.31
CA THR A 146 7.58 7.22 10.46
C THR A 146 7.36 8.72 10.61
N ASP A 147 7.58 9.46 9.54
CA ASP A 147 7.22 10.88 9.46
C ASP A 147 5.73 11.02 9.11
N TYR A 148 5.04 11.97 9.72
CA TYR A 148 3.63 12.25 9.47
C TYR A 148 3.37 13.74 9.27
N ARG A 149 2.30 14.05 8.54
CA ARG A 149 1.74 15.40 8.38
C ARG A 149 0.23 15.32 8.43
N VAL A 150 -0.39 16.17 9.25
CA VAL A 150 -1.84 16.35 9.34
C VAL A 150 -2.29 17.21 8.17
N CYS A 151 -3.20 16.67 7.38
CA CYS A 151 -3.70 17.28 6.14
C CYS A 151 -5.14 17.79 6.31
N GLY A 152 -5.89 17.17 7.22
CA GLY A 152 -7.22 17.61 7.62
C GLY A 152 -7.59 17.04 8.98
N ALA A 153 -8.44 17.73 9.73
CA ALA A 153 -8.94 17.27 11.01
C ALA A 153 -10.36 17.81 11.29
N ALA A 154 -11.26 16.92 11.65
CA ALA A 154 -12.65 17.20 11.98
C ALA A 154 -13.23 16.04 12.81
N ASP A 155 -14.26 16.30 13.62
CA ASP A 155 -15.00 15.28 14.37
C ASP A 155 -14.15 14.31 15.19
N GLY A 156 -13.05 14.80 15.79
CA GLY A 156 -12.13 13.97 16.58
C GLY A 156 -11.31 12.99 15.73
N ARG A 157 -11.15 13.25 14.43
CA ARG A 157 -10.32 12.45 13.51
C ARG A 157 -9.34 13.32 12.75
N ALA A 158 -8.29 12.72 12.23
CA ALA A 158 -7.32 13.39 11.38
C ALA A 158 -6.94 12.54 10.15
N TRP A 159 -6.68 13.22 9.05
CA TRP A 159 -6.15 12.64 7.82
C TRP A 159 -4.67 13.00 7.66
N LEU A 160 -3.84 12.00 7.33
CA LEU A 160 -2.41 12.14 7.06
C LEU A 160 -2.11 11.73 5.60
N GLU A 161 -1.12 12.31 4.91
CA GLU A 161 -0.82 12.03 3.48
C GLU A 161 0.66 12.02 3.13
N LEU A 162 1.01 11.20 2.11
CA LEU A 162 2.12 11.43 1.18
C LEU A 162 1.72 10.96 -0.30
N PRO A 163 2.53 11.01 -1.41
CA PRO A 163 2.47 10.31 -2.76
C PRO A 163 3.58 9.23 -3.11
N ILE A 164 3.33 8.06 -3.79
CA ILE A 164 4.43 7.08 -4.11
C ILE A 164 5.29 7.54 -5.30
N THR A 165 6.61 7.57 -5.13
CA THR A 165 7.59 7.98 -6.16
C THR A 165 8.65 6.90 -6.42
N LEU A 166 8.88 6.55 -7.70
CA LEU A 166 9.85 5.55 -8.13
C LEU A 166 10.92 6.17 -9.06
N PRO A 167 12.18 6.35 -8.62
CA PRO A 167 13.29 6.75 -9.51
C PRO A 167 13.81 5.55 -10.32
N LEU A 168 12.90 4.87 -11.02
CA LEU A 168 13.20 3.62 -11.70
C LEU A 168 14.16 3.82 -12.87
N TYR A 169 14.04 4.92 -13.59
CA TYR A 169 14.78 5.21 -14.82
C TYR A 169 15.80 6.32 -14.57
N PRO A 170 17.12 6.06 -14.64
CA PRO A 170 18.13 7.04 -14.19
C PRO A 170 18.19 8.31 -15.03
N ALA A 171 17.77 8.23 -16.29
CA ALA A 171 17.76 9.34 -17.25
C ALA A 171 16.36 9.91 -17.49
N ARG A 172 15.38 9.60 -16.63
CA ARG A 172 14.02 10.14 -16.71
C ARG A 172 13.60 10.68 -15.35
N PRO A 173 12.64 11.62 -15.32
CA PRO A 173 11.98 11.98 -14.06
C PRO A 173 11.44 10.72 -13.35
N PRO A 174 11.40 10.72 -12.01
CA PRO A 174 10.77 9.65 -11.26
C PRO A 174 9.33 9.41 -11.73
N LEU A 175 8.91 8.15 -11.69
CA LEU A 175 7.53 7.77 -11.97
C LEU A 175 6.70 8.02 -10.70
N GLU A 176 5.72 8.91 -10.82
CA GLU A 176 4.75 9.23 -9.78
C GLU A 176 3.42 8.56 -10.10
N ILE A 177 2.90 7.74 -9.17
CA ILE A 177 1.63 7.02 -9.36
C ILE A 177 0.75 7.16 -8.12
N THR A 178 -0.49 7.60 -8.37
CA THR A 178 -1.55 7.72 -7.38
C THR A 178 -2.63 6.68 -7.66
N ALA A 179 -3.03 5.96 -6.62
CA ALA A 179 -4.21 5.10 -6.65
C ALA A 179 -5.41 5.95 -6.23
N PRO A 180 -6.62 5.70 -6.77
CA PRO A 180 -7.80 6.45 -6.39
C PRO A 180 -8.17 6.24 -4.91
N VAL A 181 -8.92 7.20 -4.36
CA VAL A 181 -9.47 7.09 -3.01
C VAL A 181 -10.45 5.92 -2.93
N PRO A 182 -10.24 4.95 -2.01
CA PRO A 182 -11.12 3.82 -1.90
C PRO A 182 -12.45 4.28 -1.29
N SER A 183 -13.55 3.72 -1.79
CA SER A 183 -14.91 4.12 -1.42
C SER A 183 -15.16 4.15 0.10
N HIS A 184 -14.58 3.20 0.85
CA HIS A 184 -14.74 3.14 2.31
C HIS A 184 -14.07 4.30 3.07
N MET A 185 -13.08 4.97 2.47
CA MET A 185 -12.44 6.15 3.07
C MET A 185 -12.98 7.48 2.52
N ALA A 186 -13.61 7.48 1.34
CA ALA A 186 -14.06 8.70 0.66
C ALA A 186 -14.89 9.60 1.58
N ALA A 187 -15.93 9.06 2.23
CA ALA A 187 -16.79 9.85 3.12
C ALA A 187 -16.04 10.45 4.32
N SER A 188 -15.11 9.70 4.92
CA SER A 188 -14.27 10.19 6.02
C SER A 188 -13.34 11.29 5.54
N LEU A 189 -12.69 11.11 4.39
CA LEU A 189 -11.75 12.08 3.82
C LEU A 189 -12.45 13.37 3.39
N SER A 190 -13.64 13.28 2.78
CA SER A 190 -14.44 14.47 2.44
C SER A 190 -14.81 15.30 3.67
N ARG A 191 -15.21 14.65 4.78
CA ARG A 191 -15.48 15.36 6.06
C ARG A 191 -14.25 16.01 6.65
N LEU A 192 -13.07 15.43 6.41
CA LEU A 192 -11.78 15.96 6.85
C LEU A 192 -11.24 17.06 5.93
N GLY A 193 -11.99 17.47 4.90
CA GLY A 193 -11.62 18.57 4.01
C GLY A 193 -10.74 18.17 2.83
N CYS A 194 -10.65 16.87 2.50
CA CYS A 194 -9.95 16.42 1.30
C CYS A 194 -10.79 16.73 0.05
N GLU A 195 -10.35 17.69 -0.77
CA GLU A 195 -11.03 18.06 -2.03
C GLU A 195 -10.92 16.96 -3.11
N GLU A 196 -9.87 16.13 -3.03
CA GLU A 196 -9.62 15.00 -3.93
C GLU A 196 -10.40 13.72 -3.56
N ALA A 197 -11.25 13.76 -2.52
CA ALA A 197 -12.02 12.62 -2.02
C ALA A 197 -13.22 12.23 -2.92
N THR A 198 -13.06 12.28 -4.23
CA THR A 198 -14.05 11.71 -5.16
C THR A 198 -13.80 10.19 -5.26
N PRO A 199 -14.79 9.33 -4.96
CA PRO A 199 -14.60 7.88 -5.06
C PRO A 199 -14.34 7.47 -6.52
N ALA A 200 -13.48 6.47 -6.71
CA ALA A 200 -13.33 5.76 -7.99
C ALA A 200 -14.53 4.84 -8.30
#